data_AF-A0A534IFE5-F1
#
_entry.id   AF-A0A534IFE5-F1
#
_cell.length_a   1.000
_cell.length_b   1.000
_cell.length_c   1.000
_cell.angle_alpha   90.00
_cell.angle_beta   90.00
_cell.angle_gamma   90.00
#
_symmetry.space_group_name_H-M   'P 1'
#
loop_
_entity.id
_entity.type
_entity.pdbx_description
1 polymer ?
#
loop_
_entity_poly.entity_id
_entity_poly.type
_entity_poly.pdbx_seq_one_letter_code
_entity_poly.pdbx_strand_id
1 'polypeptide(L)' 'MPSRVPPGEKRGWIVPIGGAENKENDRRILERFVRESGGGEADIVVIPTASRLHETGARYEELFRDIGAARVT' A
#
# COMPACT_ATOMS: atom_id res chain seq x y z
N MET A 1 -13.35 18.78 -7.27
CA MET A 1 -11.99 19.24 -6.92
C MET A 1 -11.37 18.25 -5.96
N PRO A 2 -10.04 18.03 -5.97
CA PRO A 2 -9.38 17.11 -5.04
C PRO A 2 -9.53 17.60 -3.58
N SER A 3 -9.40 16.69 -2.60
CA SER A 3 -9.63 16.98 -1.17
C SER A 3 -8.70 18.09 -0.65
N ARG A 4 -9.18 19.00 0.20
CA ARG A 4 -8.33 20.09 0.73
C ARG A 4 -7.20 19.52 1.61
N VAL A 5 -5.99 20.05 1.44
CA VAL A 5 -4.81 19.68 2.26
C VAL A 5 -4.63 20.76 3.33
N PRO A 6 -4.37 20.40 4.60
CA PRO A 6 -4.09 21.37 5.65
C PRO A 6 -2.91 22.30 5.28
N PRO A 7 -2.89 23.56 5.75
CA PRO A 7 -1.76 24.46 5.54
C PRO A 7 -0.46 23.85 6.09
N GLY A 8 0.60 23.86 5.27
CA GLY A 8 1.90 23.29 5.63
C GLY A 8 2.08 21.81 5.30
N GLU A 9 1.01 21.10 4.94
CA GLU A 9 1.05 19.68 4.60
C GLU A 9 1.15 19.44 3.08
N LYS A 10 1.76 18.32 2.71
CA LYS A 10 1.75 17.82 1.32
C LYS A 10 0.71 16.73 1.18
N ARG A 11 0.00 16.72 0.05
CA ARG A 11 -0.89 15.60 -0.28
C ARG A 11 -0.06 14.34 -0.49
N GLY A 12 -0.54 13.21 0.05
CA GLY A 12 -0.08 11.89 -0.37
C GLY A 12 -0.42 11.55 -1.82
N TRP A 13 0.21 10.49 -2.33
CA TRP A 13 -0.01 10.00 -3.68
C TRP A 13 -1.31 9.20 -3.81
N ILE A 14 -1.88 9.18 -5.01
CA ILE A 14 -2.91 8.21 -5.40
C ILE A 14 -2.27 7.32 -6.46
N VAL A 15 -2.20 6.02 -6.18
CA VAL A 15 -1.54 5.04 -7.05
C VAL A 15 -2.60 4.02 -7.53
N PRO A 16 -3.24 4.25 -8.69
CA PRO A 16 -4.15 3.26 -9.26
C PRO A 16 -3.35 2.08 -9.83
N ILE A 17 -3.68 0.86 -9.39
CA ILE A 17 -3.05 -0.39 -9.86
C ILE A 17 -4.13 -1.19 -10.59
N GLY A 18 -3.90 -1.50 -11.87
CA GLY A 18 -4.91 -2.08 -12.77
C GLY A 18 -5.29 -3.54 -12.53
N GLY A 19 -4.74 -4.20 -11.50
CA GLY A 19 -4.92 -5.63 -11.24
C GLY A 19 -4.06 -6.52 -12.14
N ALA A 20 -4.06 -7.82 -11.83
CA ALA A 20 -3.07 -8.79 -12.31
C ALA A 20 -1.62 -8.43 -11.95
N GLU A 21 -1.40 -7.69 -10.84
CA GLU A 21 -0.03 -7.53 -10.36
C GLU A 21 0.54 -8.90 -10.05
N ASN A 22 1.59 -9.27 -10.77
CA ASN A 22 2.23 -10.55 -10.62
C ASN A 22 3.01 -10.51 -9.30
N LYS A 23 2.34 -10.86 -8.20
CA LYS A 23 2.87 -10.83 -6.81
C LYS A 23 4.15 -11.68 -6.64
N GLU A 24 4.46 -12.50 -7.64
CA GLU A 24 5.64 -13.38 -7.68
C GLU A 24 6.77 -12.91 -8.59
N ASN A 25 6.52 -12.10 -9.64
CA ASN A 25 7.55 -11.82 -10.66
C ASN A 25 7.98 -10.36 -10.79
N ASP A 26 7.19 -9.37 -10.35
CA ASP A 26 7.66 -7.98 -10.38
C ASP A 26 6.97 -7.10 -9.32
N ARG A 27 7.47 -7.18 -8.08
CA ARG A 27 6.95 -6.41 -6.93
C ARG A 27 7.29 -4.92 -6.99
N ARG A 28 7.94 -4.43 -8.05
CA ARG A 28 8.43 -3.04 -8.17
C ARG A 28 7.36 -1.97 -7.93
N ILE A 29 6.12 -2.22 -8.33
CA ILE A 29 5.02 -1.27 -8.06
C ILE A 29 4.70 -1.23 -6.57
N LEU A 30 4.70 -2.38 -5.89
CA LEU A 30 4.42 -2.48 -4.46
C LEU A 30 5.58 -1.97 -3.60
N GLU A 31 6.83 -2.23 -4.00
CA GLU A 31 8.02 -1.62 -3.39
C GLU A 31 8.01 -0.10 -3.51
N ARG A 32 7.65 0.41 -4.70
CA ARG A 32 7.46 1.84 -4.89
C ARG A 32 6.34 2.36 -4.01
N PHE A 33 5.21 1.67 -3.92
CA PHE A 33 4.11 2.06 -3.04
C PHE A 33 4.59 2.20 -1.59
N VAL A 34 5.31 1.23 -1.03
CA VAL A 34 5.86 1.32 0.33
C VAL A 34 6.82 2.50 0.47
N ARG A 35 7.71 2.72 -0.52
CA ARG A 35 8.62 3.87 -0.52
C ARG A 35 7.89 5.21 -0.51
N GLU A 36 6.84 5.37 -1.33
CA GLU A 36 6.03 6.60 -1.36
C GLU A 36 5.16 6.76 -0.09
N SER A 37 4.86 5.67 0.62
CA SER A 37 4.12 5.64 1.88
C SER A 37 4.99 5.90 3.13
N GLY A 38 6.28 6.20 2.96
CA GLY A 38 7.20 6.47 4.08
C GLY A 38 8.40 5.52 4.17
N GLY A 39 8.50 4.53 3.28
CA GLY A 39 9.61 3.57 3.25
C GLY A 39 9.62 2.72 4.53
N GLY A 40 10.78 2.68 5.20
CA GLY A 40 10.95 1.92 6.44
C GLY A 40 10.01 2.34 7.56
N GLU A 41 9.57 3.61 7.58
CA GLU A 41 8.65 4.15 8.58
C GLU A 41 7.18 4.07 8.14
N ALA A 42 6.88 3.36 7.05
CA ALA A 42 5.53 3.28 6.52
C ALA A 42 4.58 2.61 7.51
N ASP A 43 3.42 3.26 7.72
CA ASP A 43 2.29 2.76 8.48
C ASP A 43 1.09 2.59 7.53
N ILE A 44 0.76 1.34 7.22
CA ILE A 44 -0.14 0.97 6.13
C ILE A 44 -1.37 0.26 6.69
N VAL A 45 -2.55 0.71 6.28
CA VAL A 45 -3.82 0.01 6.54
C VAL A 45 -4.28 -0.70 5.28
N VAL A 46 -4.57 -2.01 5.39
CA VAL A 46 -5.12 -2.85 4.33
C VAL A 46 -6.64 -2.96 4.51
N ILE A 47 -7.40 -2.63 3.46
CA ILE A 47 -8.86 -2.73 3.47
C ILE A 47 -9.28 -3.79 2.43
N PRO A 48 -9.41 -5.07 2.81
CA PRO A 48 -9.57 -6.17 1.86
C PRO A 48 -11.02 -6.40 1.40
N THR A 49 -11.90 -5.41 1.54
CA THR A 49 -13.36 -5.57 1.35
C THR A 49 -13.79 -5.86 -0.09
N ALA A 50 -12.93 -5.59 -1.07
CA ALA A 50 -13.20 -5.91 -2.47
C ALA A 50 -13.07 -7.42 -2.78
N SER A 51 -12.35 -8.17 -1.95
CA SER A 51 -12.13 -9.60 -2.14
C SER A 51 -13.18 -10.43 -1.40
N ARG A 52 -13.52 -11.60 -1.97
CA ARG A 52 -14.33 -12.63 -1.28
C ARG A 52 -13.49 -13.63 -0.51
N LEU A 53 -12.17 -13.63 -0.72
CA LEU A 53 -11.21 -14.51 -0.06
C LEU A 53 -10.75 -13.87 1.25
N HIS A 54 -11.00 -14.56 2.36
CA HIS A 54 -10.74 -14.04 3.71
C HIS A 54 -9.25 -13.79 3.95
N GLU A 55 -8.39 -14.60 3.36
CA GLU A 55 -6.94 -14.54 3.46
C GLU A 55 -6.30 -13.36 2.71
N THR A 56 -7.07 -12.60 1.93
CA THR A 56 -6.53 -11.50 1.11
C THR A 56 -5.86 -10.42 1.97
N GLY A 57 -6.47 -10.07 3.10
CA GLY A 57 -5.92 -9.06 4.03
C GLY A 57 -4.56 -9.48 4.56
N ALA A 58 -4.51 -10.62 5.25
CA ALA A 58 -3.30 -11.19 5.82
C ALA A 58 -2.16 -11.32 4.80
N ARG A 59 -2.47 -11.72 3.55
CA ARG A 59 -1.48 -11.81 2.48
C ARG A 59 -0.84 -10.47 2.12
N TYR A 60 -1.61 -9.37 2.06
CA TYR A 60 -1.03 -8.05 1.82
C TYR A 60 -0.30 -7.51 3.04
N GLU A 61 -0.78 -7.80 4.25
CA GLU A 61 -0.07 -7.44 5.46
C GLU A 61 1.33 -8.05 5.52
N GLU A 62 1.43 -9.36 5.29
CA GLU A 62 2.72 -10.07 5.22
C GLU A 62 3.60 -9.50 4.10
N LEU A 63 3.02 -9.33 2.90
CA LEU A 63 3.74 -8.78 1.75
C LEU A 63 4.34 -7.39 2.01
N PHE A 64 3.62 -6.48 2.66
CA PHE A 64 4.14 -5.13 2.94
C PHE A 64 5.15 -5.13 4.10
N ARG A 65 5.01 -6.03 5.09
CA ARG A 65 6.04 -6.24 6.11
C ARG A 65 7.33 -6.77 5.49
N ASP A 66 7.23 -7.75 4.58
CA ASP A 66 8.38 -8.32 3.86
C ASP A 66 9.11 -7.27 3.00
N ILE A 67 8.38 -6.33 2.41
CA ILE A 67 8.95 -5.20 1.66
C ILE A 67 9.65 -4.19 2.59
N GLY A 68 9.27 -4.13 3.87
CA GLY A 68 9.95 -3.33 4.88
C GLY A 68 9.12 -2.20 5.52
N ALA A 69 7.78 -2.25 5.46
CA ALA A 69 6.95 -1.30 6.20
C ALA A 69 7.03 -1.55 7.73
N ALA A 70 7.14 -0.48 8.53
CA ALA A 70 7.20 -0.57 9.99
C ALA A 70 5.93 -1.16 10.61
N ARG A 71 4.76 -0.77 10.10
CA ARG A 71 3.46 -1.22 10.62
C ARG A 71 2.49 -1.49 9.49
N VAL A 72 1.79 -2.63 9.58
CA VAL A 72 0.71 -2.99 8.66
C VAL A 72 -0.43 -3.63 9.44
N THR A 73 -1.66 -3.16 9.23
CA THR A 73 -2.90 -3.61 9.91
C THR A 73 -4.07 -3.70 8.93
#